data_AF-A0A7Y9HNA5-F1
#
_entry.id   AF-A0A7Y9HNA5-F1
#
_cell.length_a   1.000
_cell.length_b   1.000
_cell.length_c   1.000
_cell.angle_alpha   90.00
_cell.angle_beta   90.00
_cell.angle_gamma   90.00
#
_symmetry.space_group_name_H-M   'P 1'
#
loop_
_entity.id
_entity.type
_entity.pdbx_description
1 polymer ?
#
loop_
_entity_poly.entity_id
_entity_poly.type
_entity_poly.pdbx_seq_one_letter_code
_entity_poly.pdbx_strand_id
1 'polypeptide(L)'
;MSIKNQLPKTITVTPDGDEIGSPEVANGIHHFLSASVNVANKDICLSFSTRRAMYDFAVSLLQEAVYGNGGMVNGKGGLKEFLPSNDERVVDGVRVKADSSRVFVFYDEG
;
A
#
# COMPACT_ATOMS: atom_id res chain seq x y z
N MET A 1 -26.02 -6.78 -15.25
CA MET A 1 -26.08 -6.76 -13.77
C MET A 1 -25.05 -5.76 -13.28
N SER A 2 -25.46 -4.70 -12.55
CA SER A 2 -24.49 -3.76 -11.96
C SER A 2 -23.96 -4.35 -10.66
N ILE A 3 -22.67 -4.68 -10.61
CA ILE A 3 -22.02 -5.14 -9.38
C ILE A 3 -21.91 -3.92 -8.46
N LYS A 4 -22.72 -3.88 -7.39
CA LYS A 4 -22.66 -2.83 -6.38
C LYS A 4 -21.35 -2.95 -5.61
N ASN A 5 -20.66 -1.83 -5.42
CA ASN A 5 -19.46 -1.77 -4.59
C ASN A 5 -19.86 -2.03 -3.12
N GLN A 6 -19.20 -3.01 -2.50
CA GLN A 6 -19.43 -3.40 -1.10
C GLN A 6 -18.36 -2.82 -0.14
N LEU A 7 -17.37 -2.09 -0.67
CA LEU A 7 -16.32 -1.50 0.16
C LEU A 7 -16.89 -0.41 1.09
N PRO A 8 -16.42 -0.32 2.34
CA PRO A 8 -16.81 0.75 3.25
C PRO A 8 -16.51 2.12 2.64
N LYS A 9 -17.40 3.09 2.88
CA LYS A 9 -17.20 4.48 2.46
C LYS A 9 -16.47 5.32 3.49
N THR A 10 -16.48 4.87 4.74
CA THR A 10 -15.79 5.50 5.86
C THR A 10 -14.70 4.54 6.30
N ILE A 11 -13.47 5.05 6.40
CA ILE A 11 -12.30 4.30 6.83
C ILE A 11 -11.93 4.82 8.21
N THR A 12 -11.81 3.92 9.16
CA THR A 12 -11.26 4.20 10.49
C THR A 12 -9.95 3.44 10.59
N VAL A 13 -8.86 4.13 10.88
CA VAL A 13 -7.56 3.50 11.13
C VAL A 13 -7.25 3.52 12.61
N THR A 14 -6.58 2.47 13.09
CA THR A 14 -6.21 2.29 14.48
C THR A 14 -4.69 2.23 14.64
N PRO A 15 -4.15 2.55 15.84
CA PRO A 15 -2.71 2.48 16.07
C PRO A 15 -2.13 1.09 15.78
N ASP A 16 -2.89 0.03 16.05
CA ASP A 16 -2.46 -1.36 15.89
C ASP A 16 -2.50 -1.84 14.42
N GLY A 17 -3.25 -1.15 13.56
CA GLY A 17 -3.29 -1.42 12.12
C GLY A 17 -4.07 -2.68 11.72
N ASP A 18 -4.95 -3.18 12.57
CA ASP A 18 -5.75 -4.41 12.35
C ASP A 18 -6.61 -4.35 11.08
N GLU A 19 -6.94 -3.15 10.60
CA GLU A 19 -7.69 -2.92 9.38
C GLU A 19 -6.88 -3.09 8.07
N ILE A 20 -5.56 -3.17 8.16
CA ILE A 20 -4.67 -3.30 7.00
C ILE A 20 -4.64 -4.74 6.51
N GLY A 21 -4.87 -4.93 5.21
CA GLY A 21 -4.70 -6.23 4.56
C GLY A 21 -5.83 -7.20 4.84
N SER A 22 -6.85 -7.15 3.99
CA SER A 22 -7.96 -8.09 4.10
C SER A 22 -7.54 -9.52 3.76
N PRO A 23 -8.16 -10.54 4.38
CA PRO A 23 -7.94 -11.95 4.00
C PRO A 23 -8.18 -12.22 2.51
N GLU A 24 -9.06 -11.45 1.87
CA GLU A 24 -9.33 -11.52 0.43
C GLU A 24 -8.09 -11.17 -0.38
N VAL A 25 -7.42 -10.05 -0.08
CA VAL A 25 -6.18 -9.64 -0.75
C VAL A 25 -5.00 -10.52 -0.34
N ALA A 26 -4.92 -10.91 0.93
CA ALA A 26 -3.87 -11.80 1.45
C ALA A 26 -3.81 -13.14 0.72
N ASN A 27 -4.98 -13.76 0.50
CA ASN A 27 -5.08 -15.09 -0.10
C ASN A 27 -5.29 -15.07 -1.63
N GLY A 28 -5.73 -13.95 -2.19
CA GLY A 28 -6.04 -13.82 -3.61
C GLY A 28 -4.87 -13.29 -4.42
N ILE A 29 -4.13 -14.17 -5.10
CA ILE A 29 -2.95 -13.83 -5.93
C ILE A 29 -3.23 -12.81 -7.06
N HIS A 30 -4.50 -12.62 -7.42
CA HIS A 30 -4.93 -11.70 -8.45
C HIS A 30 -5.10 -10.26 -7.95
N HIS A 31 -5.05 -10.01 -6.63
CA HIS A 31 -5.06 -8.68 -6.04
C HIS A 31 -3.63 -8.15 -5.92
N PHE A 32 -3.23 -7.23 -6.80
CA PHE A 32 -1.89 -6.68 -6.81
C PHE A 32 -1.85 -5.21 -7.24
N LEU A 33 -0.76 -4.55 -6.85
CA LEU A 33 -0.30 -3.25 -7.29
C LEU A 33 0.98 -3.43 -8.14
N SER A 34 1.07 -2.67 -9.22
CA SER A 34 2.31 -2.42 -9.93
C SER A 34 2.55 -0.92 -9.99
N ALA A 35 3.75 -0.50 -9.62
CA ALA A 35 4.22 0.87 -9.75
C ALA A 35 5.28 0.92 -10.87
N SER A 36 5.22 1.94 -11.71
CA SER A 36 6.23 2.21 -12.72
C SER A 36 6.48 3.70 -12.86
N VAL A 37 7.68 4.06 -13.31
CA VAL A 37 8.04 5.45 -13.62
C VAL A 37 8.13 5.59 -15.13
N ASN A 38 7.34 6.50 -15.69
CA ASN A 38 7.47 6.87 -17.09
C ASN A 38 8.59 7.92 -17.21
N VAL A 39 9.76 7.49 -17.69
CA VAL A 39 10.94 8.35 -17.80
C VAL A 39 10.78 9.53 -18.75
N ALA A 40 9.86 9.45 -19.73
CA ALA A 40 9.68 10.48 -20.74
C ALA A 40 8.98 11.72 -20.18
N ASN A 41 7.99 11.52 -19.30
CA ASN A 41 7.21 12.60 -18.71
C ASN A 41 7.38 12.73 -17.19
N LYS A 42 8.16 11.84 -16.56
CA LYS A 42 8.44 11.78 -15.12
C LYS A 42 7.21 11.44 -14.28
N ASP A 43 6.19 10.83 -14.87
CA ASP A 43 5.00 10.39 -14.14
C ASP A 43 5.30 9.12 -13.34
N ILE A 44 4.65 9.02 -12.18
CA ILE A 44 4.56 7.78 -11.40
C ILE A 44 3.20 7.16 -11.69
N CYS A 45 3.22 5.94 -12.25
CA CYS A 45 2.02 5.19 -12.58
C CYS A 45 1.79 4.11 -11.52
N LEU A 46 0.66 4.19 -10.81
CA LEU A 46 0.19 3.13 -9.91
C LEU A 46 -0.96 2.38 -10.58
N SER A 47 -0.76 1.10 -10.86
CA SER A 47 -1.72 0.22 -11.54
C SER A 47 -2.22 -0.86 -10.59
N PHE A 48 -3.50 -0.80 -10.26
CA PHE A 48 -4.16 -1.78 -9.40
C PHE A 48 -4.94 -2.79 -10.23
N SER A 49 -4.77 -4.08 -9.95
CA SER A 49 -5.52 -5.13 -10.66
C SER A 49 -7.00 -5.17 -10.29
N THR A 50 -7.34 -4.69 -9.09
CA THR A 50 -8.69 -4.73 -8.53
C THR A 50 -8.96 -3.52 -7.66
N ARG A 51 -10.24 -3.15 -7.52
CA ARG A 51 -10.67 -2.12 -6.56
C ARG A 51 -10.31 -2.48 -5.12
N ARG A 52 -10.27 -3.77 -4.78
CA ARG A 52 -9.89 -4.25 -3.45
C ARG A 52 -8.43 -3.98 -3.13
N ALA A 53 -7.53 -4.30 -4.06
CA ALA A 53 -6.09 -3.99 -3.92
C ALA A 53 -5.85 -2.49 -3.73
N MET A 54 -6.58 -1.65 -4.48
CA MET A 54 -6.53 -0.19 -4.32
C MET A 54 -7.02 0.26 -2.94
N TYR A 55 -8.12 -0.31 -2.46
CA TYR A 55 -8.70 0.03 -1.17
C TYR A 55 -7.76 -0.33 -0.02
N ASP A 56 -7.28 -1.57 0.03
CA ASP A 56 -6.41 -2.03 1.13
C ASP A 56 -5.07 -1.27 1.14
N PHE A 57 -4.51 -0.94 -0.03
CA PHE A 57 -3.33 -0.07 -0.11
C PHE A 57 -3.60 1.35 0.41
N ALA A 58 -4.75 1.93 0.09
CA ALA A 58 -5.14 3.24 0.60
C ALA A 58 -5.33 3.25 2.13
N VAL A 59 -5.89 2.17 2.70
CA VAL A 59 -5.99 2.00 4.16
C VAL A 59 -4.60 1.96 4.80
N SER A 60 -3.66 1.22 4.20
CA SER A 60 -2.28 1.19 4.69
C SER A 60 -1.61 2.56 4.63
N LEU A 61 -1.76 3.30 3.52
CA LEU A 61 -1.24 4.66 3.41
C LEU A 61 -1.82 5.59 4.48
N LEU A 62 -3.11 5.45 4.79
CA LEU A 62 -3.76 6.27 5.82
C LEU A 62 -3.27 5.91 7.22
N GLN A 63 -3.11 4.62 7.54
CA GLN A 63 -2.58 4.20 8.83
C GLN A 63 -1.14 4.71 9.02
N GLU A 64 -0.30 4.57 7.99
CA GLU A 64 1.08 5.06 8.03
C GLU A 64 1.11 6.59 8.19
N ALA A 65 0.25 7.33 7.49
CA ALA A 65 0.19 8.79 7.62
C ALA A 65 -0.27 9.28 9.00
N VAL A 66 -1.10 8.50 9.71
CA VAL A 66 -1.69 8.91 11.01
C VAL A 66 -0.87 8.40 12.19
N TYR A 67 -0.38 7.16 12.14
CA TYR A 67 0.28 6.48 13.25
C TYR A 67 1.67 5.96 12.91
N GLY A 68 2.06 6.01 11.63
CA GLY A 68 3.37 5.57 11.21
C GLY A 68 4.47 6.37 11.91
N ASN A 69 5.52 5.65 12.27
CA ASN A 69 6.72 6.24 12.87
C ASN A 69 7.89 6.23 11.89
N GLY A 70 7.66 5.88 10.62
CA GLY A 70 8.67 5.81 9.57
C GLY A 70 9.83 4.86 9.82
N GLY A 71 9.72 3.94 10.78
CA GLY A 71 10.89 3.20 11.22
C GLY A 71 11.96 4.11 11.85
N MET A 72 11.56 5.23 12.46
CA MET A 72 12.44 6.10 13.24
C MET A 72 13.13 5.27 14.31
N VAL A 73 14.42 4.99 14.09
CA VAL A 73 15.30 4.40 15.10
C VAL A 73 16.07 5.56 15.74
N ASN A 74 15.85 5.79 17.03
CA ASN A 74 16.55 6.81 17.83
C ASN A 74 16.38 8.26 17.31
N GLY A 75 15.20 8.63 16.80
CA GLY A 75 14.88 10.03 16.50
C GLY A 75 15.57 10.62 15.28
N LYS A 76 16.13 9.80 14.38
CA LYS A 76 16.59 10.23 13.05
C LYS A 76 15.60 9.79 11.98
N GLY A 77 15.39 10.66 10.98
CA GLY A 77 14.37 10.54 9.94
C GLY A 77 14.19 9.12 9.42
N GLY A 78 12.92 8.70 9.37
CA GLY A 78 12.52 7.38 8.95
C GLY A 78 12.16 7.30 7.46
N LEU A 79 12.12 6.08 6.91
CA LEU A 79 11.52 5.81 5.61
C LEU A 79 10.63 4.57 5.72
N LYS A 80 9.44 4.65 5.13
CA LYS A 80 8.59 3.48 4.88
C LYS A 80 8.78 3.04 3.44
N GLU A 81 9.15 1.78 3.26
CA GLU A 81 9.31 1.15 1.95
C GLU A 81 8.19 0.15 1.71
N PHE A 82 7.47 0.32 0.60
CA PHE A 82 6.50 -0.66 0.11
C PHE A 82 7.20 -1.56 -0.91
N LEU A 83 7.60 -2.75 -0.45
CA LEU A 83 8.48 -3.66 -1.20
C LEU A 83 7.73 -4.54 -2.22
N PRO A 84 8.25 -4.71 -3.45
CA PRO A 84 7.92 -5.84 -4.30
C PRO A 84 8.37 -7.14 -3.64
N SER A 85 7.45 -8.09 -3.50
CA SER A 85 7.76 -9.42 -2.97
C SER A 85 7.80 -10.43 -4.13
N ASN A 86 8.95 -11.07 -4.31
CA ASN A 86 9.09 -12.24 -5.21
C ASN A 86 8.32 -13.46 -4.72
N ASP A 87 7.93 -13.45 -3.45
CA ASP A 87 7.45 -14.62 -2.71
C ASP A 87 5.94 -14.55 -2.48
N GLU A 88 5.20 -13.85 -3.35
CA GLU A 88 3.75 -13.73 -3.25
C GLU A 88 3.23 -13.08 -1.95
N ARG A 89 4.08 -12.46 -1.14
CA ARG A 89 3.66 -11.86 0.13
C ARG A 89 2.93 -10.54 -0.10
N VAL A 90 1.87 -10.34 0.68
CA VAL A 90 1.21 -9.04 0.83
C VAL A 90 2.05 -8.22 1.80
N VAL A 91 2.53 -7.06 1.35
CA VAL A 91 3.27 -6.10 2.16
C VAL A 91 2.35 -4.91 2.34
N ASP A 92 2.08 -4.54 3.60
CA ASP A 92 1.30 -3.33 3.91
C ASP A 92 -0.06 -3.30 3.18
N GLY A 93 -0.76 -4.44 3.24
CA GLY A 93 -2.12 -4.58 2.72
C GLY A 93 -2.26 -4.81 1.21
N VAL A 94 -1.18 -4.75 0.42
CA VAL A 94 -1.23 -5.11 -1.01
C VAL A 94 -0.05 -5.97 -1.46
N ARG A 95 -0.27 -6.81 -2.47
CA ARG A 95 0.81 -7.52 -3.17
C ARG A 95 1.43 -6.61 -4.23
N VAL A 96 2.72 -6.32 -4.12
CA VAL A 96 3.44 -5.56 -5.16
C VAL A 96 4.15 -6.54 -6.09
N LYS A 97 3.95 -6.41 -7.41
CA LYS A 97 4.58 -7.29 -8.40
C LYS A 97 6.11 -7.18 -8.39
N ALA A 98 6.81 -8.29 -8.64
CA ALA A 98 8.27 -8.37 -8.63
C ALA A 98 8.97 -7.38 -9.59
N ASP A 99 8.34 -7.05 -10.72
CA ASP A 99 8.85 -6.11 -11.73
C ASP A 99 8.48 -4.65 -11.45
N SER A 100 7.82 -4.37 -10.33
CA SER A 100 7.40 -3.04 -9.92
C SER A 100 8.59 -2.19 -9.48
N SER A 101 8.49 -0.89 -9.78
CA SER A 101 9.23 0.13 -9.06
C SER A 101 8.85 0.12 -7.58
N ARG A 102 9.77 0.55 -6.71
CA ARG A 102 9.57 0.67 -5.28
C ARG A 102 8.85 1.98 -4.96
N VAL A 103 8.00 1.97 -3.94
CA VAL A 103 7.32 3.17 -3.43
C VAL A 103 7.85 3.47 -2.03
N PHE A 104 8.18 4.74 -1.79
CA PHE A 104 8.72 5.22 -0.53
C PHE A 104 7.86 6.35 0.02
N VAL A 105 7.65 6.34 1.33
CA VAL A 105 7.16 7.50 2.08
C VAL A 105 8.30 8.02 2.95
N PHE A 106 8.69 9.26 2.67
CA PHE A 106 9.71 9.97 3.43
C PHE A 106 9.03 10.70 4.58
N TYR A 107 9.60 10.57 5.76
CA TYR A 107 9.18 11.33 6.92
C TYR A 107 9.96 12.64 6.96
N ASP A 108 9.28 13.73 7.27
CA ASP A 108 9.95 15.00 7.53
C ASP A 108 10.92 14.83 8.72
N GLU A 109 12.06 15.52 8.67
CA GLU A 109 12.90 15.66 9.86
C GLU A 109 12.12 16.51 10.87
N GLY A 110 11.70 15.88 11.98
CA GLY A 110 11.10 16.59 13.11
C GLY A 110 12.05 17.57 13.76
#